data_AF-A0A2S1RCI9-F1
#
_entry.id   AF-A0A2S1RCI9-F1
#
_cell.length_a   1.000
_cell.length_b   1.000
_cell.length_c   1.000
_cell.angle_alpha   90.00
_cell.angle_beta   90.00
_cell.angle_gamma   90.00
#
_symmetry.space_group_name_H-M   'P 1'
#
loop_
_entity.id
_entity.type
_entity.pdbx_description
1 polymer ?
#
loop_
_entity_poly.entity_id
_entity_poly.type
_entity_poly.pdbx_seq_one_letter_code
_entity_poly.pdbx_strand_id
1 'polypeptide(L)'
;MIVLDAVLVVVFSTFGRGAHSEGLGVAQVWGTAWPFLVGLAVGWLVLLAGRREPSSIGSGVLLWLATLVVGMVIRGLGDGRVPHWSFMIVAGVVTGVFLVGWRAVLARRRR
;
A
#
# COMPACT_ATOMS: atom_id res chain seq x y z
N MET A 1 2.69 -11.34 8.37
CA MET A 1 2.04 -10.02 8.35
C MET A 1 2.66 -9.11 7.31
N ILE A 2 3.97 -8.81 7.38
CA ILE A 2 4.66 -8.01 6.35
C ILE A 2 4.56 -8.62 4.95
N VAL A 3 4.72 -9.94 4.82
CA VAL A 3 4.58 -10.65 3.52
C VAL A 3 3.17 -10.49 2.94
N LEU A 4 2.14 -10.63 3.77
CA LEU A 4 0.75 -10.43 3.34
C LEU A 4 0.53 -8.99 2.87
N ASP A 5 1.00 -8.01 3.63
CA ASP A 5 0.88 -6.59 3.27
C ASP A 5 1.61 -6.30 1.94
N ALA A 6 2.81 -6.86 1.74
CA ALA A 6 3.56 -6.72 0.50
C ALA A 6 2.85 -7.38 -0.70
N VAL A 7 2.31 -8.59 -0.51
CA VAL A 7 1.50 -9.27 -1.53
C VAL A 7 0.29 -8.42 -1.89
N LEU A 8 -0.40 -7.84 -0.92
CA LEU A 8 -1.56 -6.97 -1.16
C LEU A 8 -1.19 -5.71 -1.95
N VAL A 9 -0.02 -5.11 -1.71
CA VAL A 9 0.49 -3.98 -2.51
C VAL A 9 0.80 -4.40 -3.95
N VAL A 10 1.39 -5.59 -4.15
CA VAL A 10 1.64 -6.14 -5.49
C VAL A 10 0.33 -6.45 -6.21
N VAL A 11 -0.65 -7.04 -5.52
CA VAL A 11 -2.00 -7.29 -6.03
C VAL A 11 -2.66 -5.97 -6.46
N PHE A 12 -2.64 -4.94 -5.61
CA PHE A 12 -3.12 -3.60 -5.97
C PHE A 12 -2.48 -3.10 -7.27
N SER A 13 -1.16 -3.23 -7.40
CA SER A 13 -0.41 -2.76 -8.56
C SER A 13 -0.79 -3.53 -9.83
N THR A 14 -0.91 -4.86 -9.75
CA THR A 14 -1.30 -5.71 -10.88
C THR A 14 -2.73 -5.41 -11.33
N PHE A 15 -3.70 -5.36 -10.40
CA PHE A 15 -5.10 -5.08 -10.72
C PHE A 15 -5.30 -3.65 -11.22
N GLY A 16 -4.60 -2.67 -10.65
CA GLY A 16 -4.65 -1.29 -11.10
C GLY A 16 -4.21 -1.14 -12.56
N ARG A 17 -3.12 -1.82 -12.95
CA ARG A 17 -2.64 -1.85 -14.34
C ARG A 17 -3.62 -2.56 -15.26
N GLY A 18 -4.12 -3.73 -14.85
CA GLY A 18 -5.09 -4.51 -15.64
C GLY A 18 -6.38 -3.74 -15.89
N ALA A 19 -6.86 -2.97 -14.92
CA ALA A 19 -8.06 -2.13 -15.05
C ALA A 19 -7.90 -1.00 -16.09
N HIS A 20 -6.68 -0.60 -16.42
CA HIS A 20 -6.37 0.41 -17.43
C HIS A 20 -5.87 -0.21 -18.74
N SER A 21 -6.03 -1.54 -18.90
CA SER A 21 -5.50 -2.31 -20.04
C SER A 21 -4.00 -2.09 -20.28
N GLU A 22 -3.25 -1.81 -19.22
CA GLU A 22 -1.81 -1.63 -19.28
C GLU A 22 -1.09 -2.98 -19.24
N GLY A 23 0.17 -3.02 -19.69
CA GLY A 23 0.95 -4.26 -19.68
C GLY A 23 1.20 -4.81 -18.27
N LEU A 24 1.12 -6.14 -18.13
CA LEU A 24 1.22 -6.89 -16.88
C LEU A 24 2.55 -7.64 -16.71
N GLY A 25 3.57 -7.31 -17.52
CA GLY A 25 4.90 -7.91 -17.37
C GLY A 25 5.52 -7.59 -16.01
N VAL A 26 6.41 -8.46 -15.53
CA VAL A 26 7.04 -8.34 -14.19
C VAL A 26 7.65 -6.96 -13.96
N ALA A 27 8.41 -6.44 -14.94
CA ALA A 27 9.02 -5.11 -14.84
C ALA A 27 7.98 -3.97 -14.78
N GLN A 28 6.84 -4.12 -15.45
CA GLN A 28 5.78 -3.12 -15.50
C GLN A 28 4.99 -3.08 -14.19
N VAL A 29 4.66 -4.26 -13.65
CA VAL A 29 4.06 -4.39 -12.31
C VAL A 29 5.03 -3.84 -11.27
N TRP A 30 6.31 -4.21 -11.34
CA TRP A 30 7.34 -3.70 -10.44
C TRP A 30 7.43 -2.17 -10.49
N GLY A 31 7.45 -1.58 -11.69
CA GLY A 31 7.44 -0.13 -11.91
C GLY A 31 6.29 0.61 -11.24
N THR A 32 5.17 -0.09 -11.02
CA THR A 32 4.00 0.46 -10.28
C THR A 32 4.09 0.18 -8.79
N ALA A 33 4.55 -1.01 -8.39
CA ALA A 33 4.54 -1.48 -7.01
C ALA A 33 5.65 -0.90 -6.14
N TRP A 34 6.87 -0.75 -6.67
CA TRP A 34 8.06 -0.41 -5.87
C TRP A 34 7.92 0.88 -5.03
N PRO A 35 7.29 1.98 -5.50
CA PRO A 35 7.14 3.19 -4.67
C PRO A 35 6.28 2.94 -3.43
N PHE A 36 5.21 2.15 -3.59
CA PHE A 36 4.32 1.77 -2.50
C PHE A 36 4.98 0.75 -1.57
N LEU A 37 5.77 -0.17 -2.09
CA LEU A 37 6.55 -1.12 -1.28
C LEU A 37 7.60 -0.40 -0.43
N VAL A 38 8.23 0.66 -0.93
CA VAL A 38 9.12 1.52 -0.13
C VAL A 38 8.32 2.19 1.00
N GLY A 39 7.14 2.74 0.71
CA GLY A 39 6.27 3.31 1.73
C GLY A 39 5.82 2.30 2.78
N LEU A 40 5.50 1.07 2.36
CA LEU A 40 5.17 -0.02 3.26
C LEU A 40 6.37 -0.39 4.15
N ALA A 41 7.57 -0.48 3.58
CA ALA A 41 8.80 -0.75 4.34
C ALA A 41 9.05 0.33 5.39
N VAL A 42 8.93 1.61 5.03
CA VAL A 42 9.03 2.74 5.97
C VAL A 42 7.99 2.61 7.08
N GLY A 43 6.73 2.31 6.74
CA GLY A 43 5.68 2.09 7.72
C GLY A 43 6.00 0.96 8.70
N TRP A 44 6.55 -0.15 8.20
CA TRP A 44 6.97 -1.28 9.04
C TRP A 44 8.13 -0.91 9.96
N LEU A 45 9.12 -0.15 9.48
CA LEU A 45 10.20 0.35 10.33
C LEU A 45 9.67 1.21 11.47
N VAL A 46 8.75 2.14 11.19
CA VAL A 46 8.11 2.99 12.21
C VAL A 46 7.29 2.14 13.19
N LEU A 47 6.53 1.15 12.70
CA LEU A 47 5.74 0.24 13.51
C LEU A 47 6.61 -0.55 14.49
N LEU A 48 7.71 -1.13 14.00
CA LEU A 48 8.65 -1.92 14.79
C LEU A 48 9.40 -1.06 15.81
N ALA A 49 9.86 0.13 15.41
CA ALA A 49 10.50 1.09 16.31
C ALA A 49 9.55 1.52 17.44
N GLY A 50 8.26 1.70 17.13
CA GLY A 50 7.22 2.01 18.10
C GLY A 50 6.69 0.81 18.89
N ARG A 51 7.23 -0.40 18.67
CA ARG A 51 6.82 -1.66 19.34
C ARG A 51 5.30 -1.92 19.31
N ARG A 52 4.62 -1.51 18.23
CA ARG A 52 3.16 -1.64 18.10
C ARG A 52 2.76 -3.06 17.72
N GLU A 53 1.60 -3.52 18.18
CA GLU A 53 1.05 -4.82 17.76
C GLU A 53 0.72 -4.79 16.26
N PRO A 54 1.35 -5.63 15.42
CA PRO A 54 1.16 -5.55 13.97
C PRO A 54 -0.25 -5.95 13.50
N SER A 55 -0.99 -6.74 14.29
CA SER A 55 -2.38 -7.13 14.05
C SER A 55 -3.41 -6.04 14.31
N SER A 56 -3.04 -4.97 15.03
CA SER A 56 -4.00 -3.95 15.45
C SER A 56 -4.48 -3.11 14.26
N ILE A 57 -5.74 -2.64 14.32
CA ILE A 57 -6.30 -1.73 13.30
C ILE A 57 -5.43 -0.47 13.17
N GLY A 58 -4.94 0.08 14.28
CA GLY A 58 -4.05 1.25 14.29
C GLY A 58 -2.74 1.03 13.52
N SER A 59 -2.15 -0.15 13.62
CA SER A 59 -1.00 -0.54 12.78
C SER A 59 -1.36 -0.60 11.31
N GLY A 60 -2.56 -1.09 10.96
CA GLY A 60 -3.06 -1.07 9.58
C GLY A 60 -3.17 0.35 9.02
N VAL A 61 -3.72 1.29 9.79
CA VAL A 61 -3.84 2.70 9.40
C VAL A 61 -2.45 3.33 9.20
N LEU A 62 -1.51 3.08 10.11
CA LEU A 62 -0.13 3.56 9.98
C LEU A 62 0.51 3.06 8.69
N LEU A 63 0.44 1.75 8.42
CA LEU A 63 1.03 1.15 7.23
C LEU A 63 0.36 1.68 5.95
N TRP A 64 -0.95 1.85 5.97
CA TRP A 64 -1.71 2.44 4.87
C TRP A 64 -1.25 3.87 4.55
N LEU A 65 -1.20 4.75 5.55
CA LEU A 65 -0.77 6.13 5.35
C LEU A 65 0.67 6.21 4.86
N ALA A 66 1.59 5.43 5.44
CA ALA A 66 2.98 5.38 4.99
C ALA A 66 3.09 4.89 3.54
N THR A 67 2.40 3.80 3.20
CA THR A 67 2.36 3.22 1.84
C THR A 67 1.85 4.23 0.82
N LEU A 68 0.74 4.91 1.13
CA LEU A 68 0.12 5.88 0.22
C LEU A 68 0.97 7.13 0.07
N VAL A 69 1.36 7.79 1.17
CA VAL A 69 2.06 9.07 1.14
C VAL A 69 3.43 8.93 0.50
N VAL A 70 4.24 7.97 0.96
CA VAL A 70 5.59 7.77 0.40
C VAL A 70 5.51 7.31 -1.06
N GLY A 71 4.56 6.42 -1.39
CA GLY A 71 4.34 5.99 -2.77
C GLY A 71 4.00 7.16 -3.71
N MET A 72 3.12 8.07 -3.28
CA MET A 72 2.77 9.27 -4.07
C MET A 72 3.93 10.25 -4.18
N VAL A 73 4.71 10.45 -3.12
CA VAL A 73 5.89 11.32 -3.15
C VAL A 73 6.93 10.79 -4.12
N ILE A 74 7.29 9.51 -4.02
CA ILE A 74 8.28 8.88 -4.92
C ILE A 74 7.81 8.98 -6.37
N ARG A 75 6.55 8.64 -6.65
CA ARG A 75 5.98 8.75 -8.00
C ARG A 75 5.98 10.18 -8.51
N GLY A 76 5.58 11.14 -7.67
CA GLY A 76 5.51 12.53 -8.06
C GLY A 76 6.87 13.15 -8.37
N LEU A 77 7.90 12.77 -7.60
CA LEU A 77 9.28 13.15 -7.89
C LEU A 77 9.80 12.49 -9.17
N GLY A 78 9.50 11.21 -9.39
CA GLY A 78 9.93 10.48 -10.60
C GLY A 78 9.28 11.00 -11.89
N ASP A 79 7.99 11.35 -11.84
CA ASP A 79 7.23 11.83 -12.99
C ASP A 79 7.37 13.37 -13.19
N GLY A 80 8.01 14.07 -12.25
CA GLY A 80 8.15 15.54 -12.25
C GLY A 80 6.83 16.30 -12.04
N ARG A 81 5.78 15.63 -11.57
CA ARG A 81 4.44 16.19 -11.37
C ARG A 81 3.66 15.41 -10.32
N VAL A 82 2.71 16.06 -9.66
CA VAL A 82 1.81 15.38 -8.71
C VAL A 82 0.98 14.31 -9.45
N PRO A 83 0.85 13.07 -8.90
CA PRO A 83 -0.03 12.06 -9.46
C PRO A 83 -1.47 12.56 -9.60
N HIS A 84 -2.18 12.08 -10.63
CA HIS A 84 -3.55 12.52 -10.87
C HIS A 84 -4.45 12.21 -9.66
N TRP A 85 -5.35 13.15 -9.31
CA TRP A 85 -6.16 13.06 -8.09
C TRP A 85 -7.02 11.77 -8.05
N SER A 86 -7.55 11.32 -9.19
CA SER A 86 -8.35 10.09 -9.24
C SER A 86 -7.52 8.85 -8.87
N PHE A 87 -6.26 8.79 -9.32
CA PHE A 87 -5.34 7.73 -8.93
C PHE A 87 -5.05 7.78 -7.44
N MET A 88 -4.84 8.98 -6.87
CA MET A 88 -4.60 9.15 -5.44
C MET A 88 -5.75 8.62 -4.59
N ILE A 89 -6.99 8.92 -4.98
CA ILE A 89 -8.20 8.44 -4.29
C ILE A 89 -8.33 6.93 -4.41
N VAL A 90 -8.28 6.37 -5.63
CA VAL A 90 -8.45 4.93 -5.84
C VAL A 90 -7.34 4.13 -5.17
N ALA A 91 -6.08 4.55 -5.33
CA ALA A 91 -4.95 3.92 -4.65
C ALA A 91 -5.12 3.99 -3.13
N GLY A 92 -5.52 5.15 -2.60
CA GLY A 92 -5.78 5.34 -1.18
C GLY A 92 -6.86 4.40 -0.66
N VAL A 93 -8.01 4.32 -1.33
CA VAL A 93 -9.12 3.45 -0.92
C VAL A 93 -8.72 1.97 -1.00
N VAL A 94 -8.18 1.52 -2.13
CA VAL A 94 -7.86 0.09 -2.34
C VAL A 94 -6.77 -0.38 -1.37
N THR A 95 -5.68 0.37 -1.23
CA THR A 95 -4.61 0.03 -0.28
C THR A 95 -5.09 0.14 1.17
N GLY A 96 -5.99 1.07 1.48
CA GLY A 96 -6.62 1.19 2.79
C GLY A 96 -7.47 -0.02 3.12
N VAL A 97 -8.35 -0.45 2.20
CA VAL A 97 -9.15 -1.67 2.35
C VAL A 97 -8.24 -2.88 2.52
N PHE A 98 -7.16 -2.99 1.76
CA PHE A 98 -6.24 -4.11 1.86
C PHE A 98 -5.49 -4.14 3.18
N LEU A 99 -4.81 -3.05 3.56
CA LEU A 99 -3.93 -3.03 4.73
C LEU A 99 -4.71 -2.92 6.04
N VAL A 100 -5.85 -2.22 6.07
CA VAL A 100 -6.68 -2.08 7.27
C VAL A 100 -7.72 -3.20 7.37
N GLY A 101 -8.30 -3.63 6.25
CA GLY A 101 -9.47 -4.51 6.23
C GLY A 101 -9.22 -5.88 6.84
N TRP A 102 -8.10 -6.54 6.54
CA TRP A 102 -7.83 -7.86 7.14
C TRP A 102 -7.61 -7.78 8.67
N ARG A 103 -7.05 -6.66 9.15
CA ARG A 103 -6.89 -6.38 10.58
C ARG A 103 -8.23 -6.13 11.25
N ALA A 104 -9.14 -5.41 10.59
CA ALA A 104 -10.51 -5.23 11.06
C ALA A 104 -11.29 -6.56 11.13
N VAL A 105 -11.13 -7.44 10.13
CA VAL A 105 -11.71 -8.79 10.14
C VAL A 105 -11.15 -9.61 11.31
N LEU A 106 -9.84 -9.59 11.53
CA LEU A 106 -9.21 -10.29 12.64
C LEU A 106 -9.71 -9.77 14.00
N ALA A 107 -9.82 -8.46 14.17
CA ALA A 107 -10.34 -7.85 15.39
C ALA A 107 -11.80 -8.26 15.66
N ARG A 108 -12.62 -8.43 14.60
CA ARG A 108 -14.00 -8.91 14.72
C ARG A 108 -14.09 -10.40 15.08
N ARG A 109 -13.13 -11.23 14.65
CA ARG A 109 -13.07 -12.67 15.00
C ARG A 109 -12.59 -12.94 16.43
N ARG A 110 -11.95 -11.95 17.08
CA ARG A 110 -11.48 -12.05 18.48
C ARG A 110 -12.52 -11.57 19.50
N ARG A 111 -13.69 -11.10 19.05
CA ARG A 111 -14.85 -10.73 19.87
C ARG A 111 -15.86 -11.86 19.85
#